data_AF-A0A3L6J7D6-F1
#
_entry.id   AF-A0A3L6J7D6-F1
#
_cell.length_a   1.000
_cell.length_b   1.000
_cell.length_c   1.000
_cell.angle_alpha   90.00
_cell.angle_beta   90.00
_cell.angle_gamma   90.00
#
_symmetry.space_group_name_H-M   'P 1'
#
loop_
_entity.id
_entity.type
_entity.pdbx_description
1 polymer ?
#
loop_
_entity_poly.entity_id
_entity_poly.type
_entity_poly.pdbx_seq_one_letter_code
_entity_poly.pdbx_strand_id
1 'polypeptide(L)'
;MLEAMVEKSRQLAEERERSFRLRAGMELAAKGQNPHILVVSPIHKSGHDYILLGLGQGDAFWATRLPRTRLLDSDESPFLFGGPAAYSSQFGIVFAVITFESDEPDDVVQESVSAFTQNEHMRAAHVIGLQMDPTGSYRLVGEVKFRDRILARLLAARRRRPSETDHNVLVVLCSDSRLLPPSTSSGIPLMIRTLGGFVPALDDASRETQELDDFLAHWLEEEPSRKRIVVIAHGHATNEAAVCGAAKASLNPSELTDESLQLIVKRIANDAKRADRAHDATPYGRAIATARATRENLRTYTAIREFERKRLLPSEFIQPAFMDTITGVLAPL
;
A
#
# COMPACT_ATOMS: atom_id res chain seq x y z
N MET A 1 14.51 -14.17 6.05
CA MET A 1 14.09 -12.85 5.50
C MET A 1 13.06 -12.21 6.41
N LEU A 2 11.87 -12.82 6.60
CA LEU A 2 10.85 -12.29 7.51
C LEU A 2 11.38 -12.10 8.94
N GLU A 3 12.16 -13.05 9.46
CA GLU A 3 12.81 -12.93 10.77
C GLU A 3 13.69 -11.67 10.90
N ALA A 4 14.43 -11.31 9.86
CA ALA A 4 15.26 -10.10 9.85
C ALA A 4 14.40 -8.83 9.83
N MET A 5 13.27 -8.84 9.11
CA MET A 5 12.31 -7.74 9.13
C MET A 5 11.64 -7.61 10.52
N VAL A 6 11.29 -8.73 11.15
CA VAL A 6 10.74 -8.78 12.51
C VAL A 6 11.73 -8.18 13.51
N GLU A 7 12.98 -8.62 13.49
CA GLU A 7 14.02 -8.12 14.38
C GLU A 7 14.23 -6.61 14.20
N LYS A 8 14.35 -6.14 12.95
CA LYS A 8 14.48 -4.71 12.65
C LYS A 8 13.26 -3.91 13.10
N SER A 9 12.06 -4.46 12.99
CA SER A 9 10.83 -3.79 13.45
C SER A 9 10.80 -3.60 14.96
N ARG A 10 11.33 -4.56 15.73
CA ARG A 10 11.43 -4.48 17.19
C ARG A 10 12.44 -3.40 17.61
N GLN A 11 13.61 -3.39 16.97
CA GLN A 11 14.62 -2.35 17.20
C GLN A 11 14.05 -0.95 16.92
N LEU A 12 13.34 -0.78 15.80
CA LEU A 12 12.68 0.49 15.47
C LEU A 12 11.57 0.86 16.46
N ALA A 13 10.85 -0.11 17.02
CA ALA A 13 9.84 0.16 18.04
C ALA A 13 10.48 0.66 19.35
N GLU A 14 11.58 0.05 19.80
CA GLU A 14 12.34 0.52 20.97
C GLU A 14 12.89 1.94 20.76
N GLU A 15 13.38 2.26 19.56
CA GLU A 15 13.82 3.61 19.22
C GLU A 15 12.66 4.64 19.27
N ARG A 16 11.46 4.23 18.84
CA ARG A 16 10.25 5.08 18.88
C ARG A 16 9.84 5.37 20.32
N GLU A 17 9.85 4.37 21.20
CA GLU A 17 9.50 4.54 22.61
C GLU A 17 10.43 5.50 23.34
N ARG A 18 11.72 5.51 22.98
CA ARG A 18 12.74 6.40 23.56
C ARG A 18 12.66 7.84 23.03
N SER A 19 11.97 8.08 21.92
CA SER A 19 11.85 9.39 21.29
C SER A 19 10.48 10.02 21.59
N PHE A 20 10.46 11.18 22.26
CA PHE A 20 9.22 11.89 22.57
C PHE A 20 8.33 12.13 21.34
N ARG A 21 8.95 12.54 20.21
CA ARG A 21 8.22 12.79 18.96
C ARG A 21 7.61 11.53 18.37
N LEU A 22 8.33 10.41 18.41
CA LEU A 22 7.85 9.14 17.83
C LEU A 22 6.79 8.50 18.73
N ARG A 23 6.96 8.57 20.05
CA ARG A 23 5.94 8.17 21.02
C ARG A 23 4.63 8.95 20.85
N ALA A 24 4.69 10.26 20.64
CA ALA A 24 3.50 11.06 20.35
C ALA A 24 2.78 10.57 19.07
N GLY A 25 3.53 10.13 18.05
CA GLY A 25 2.97 9.48 16.86
C GLY A 25 2.22 8.18 17.18
N MET A 26 2.80 7.32 18.03
CA MET A 26 2.14 6.08 18.49
C MET A 26 0.85 6.39 19.27
N GLU A 27 0.88 7.39 20.16
CA GLU A 27 -0.29 7.82 20.93
C GLU A 27 -1.42 8.38 20.05
N LEU A 28 -1.07 9.04 18.94
CA LEU A 28 -2.04 9.48 17.93
C LEU A 28 -2.60 8.29 17.14
N ALA A 29 -1.74 7.37 16.67
CA ALA A 29 -2.17 6.18 15.93
C ALA A 29 -3.13 5.28 16.75
N ALA A 30 -2.93 5.22 18.07
CA ALA A 30 -3.80 4.52 19.01
C ALA A 30 -5.22 5.11 19.09
N LYS A 31 -5.44 6.36 18.68
CA LYS A 31 -6.74 7.05 18.69
C LYS A 31 -7.50 6.94 17.36
N GLY A 32 -6.90 6.35 16.33
CA GLY A 32 -7.50 6.20 15.00
C GLY A 32 -6.64 6.81 13.90
N GLN A 33 -7.17 6.81 12.68
CA GLN A 33 -6.54 7.43 11.52
C GLN A 33 -7.29 8.71 11.13
N ASN A 34 -6.54 9.74 10.75
CA ASN A 34 -7.08 10.97 10.18
C ASN A 34 -6.08 11.59 9.18
N PRO A 35 -5.73 10.86 8.10
CA PRO A 35 -4.80 11.38 7.10
C PRO A 35 -5.40 12.55 6.34
N HIS A 36 -4.57 13.54 6.00
CA HIS A 36 -4.97 14.67 5.16
C HIS A 36 -4.40 14.59 3.74
N ILE A 37 -3.58 13.56 3.47
CA ILE A 37 -2.89 13.34 2.22
C ILE A 37 -3.24 11.94 1.71
N LEU A 38 -3.61 11.81 0.44
CA LEU A 38 -3.55 10.56 -0.30
C LEU A 38 -2.28 10.56 -1.16
N VAL A 39 -1.48 9.49 -1.09
CA VAL A 39 -0.33 9.29 -1.98
C VAL A 39 -0.57 8.09 -2.88
N VAL A 40 -0.43 8.28 -4.19
CA VAL A 40 -0.49 7.21 -5.20
C VAL A 40 0.92 7.02 -5.75
N SER A 41 1.51 5.86 -5.47
CA SER A 41 2.91 5.57 -5.86
C SER A 41 3.03 4.29 -6.66
N PRO A 42 4.04 4.21 -7.56
CA PRO A 42 4.34 2.96 -8.23
C PRO A 42 4.87 1.93 -7.22
N ILE A 43 4.68 0.64 -7.53
CA ILE A 43 5.16 -0.48 -6.70
C ILE A 43 6.63 -0.35 -6.32
N HIS A 44 7.47 0.15 -7.24
CA HIS A 44 8.91 0.29 -7.03
C HIS A 44 9.32 1.39 -6.05
N LYS A 45 8.45 2.38 -5.79
CA LYS A 45 8.81 3.56 -4.99
C LYS A 45 7.99 3.79 -3.75
N SER A 46 6.88 3.08 -3.54
CA SER A 46 5.95 3.42 -2.46
C SER A 46 6.64 3.62 -1.08
N GLY A 47 7.72 2.88 -0.78
CA GLY A 47 8.48 3.06 0.46
C GLY A 47 9.49 4.19 0.42
N HIS A 48 10.09 4.44 -0.75
CA HIS A 48 10.97 5.58 -0.99
C HIS A 48 10.19 6.88 -0.90
N ASP A 49 9.02 6.95 -1.52
CA ASP A 49 8.15 8.13 -1.54
C ASP A 49 7.74 8.53 -0.13
N TYR A 50 7.49 7.55 0.74
CA TYR A 50 7.24 7.79 2.16
C TYR A 50 8.39 8.58 2.81
N ILE A 51 9.65 8.24 2.50
CA ILE A 51 10.86 8.91 3.02
C ILE A 51 11.11 10.24 2.28
N LEU A 52 10.98 10.26 0.96
CA LEU A 52 11.26 11.42 0.10
C LEU A 52 10.31 12.58 0.39
N LEU A 53 9.04 12.28 0.66
CA LEU A 53 8.03 13.27 1.06
C LEU A 53 8.13 13.63 2.56
N GLY A 54 9.01 12.97 3.31
CA GLY A 54 9.23 13.22 4.73
C GLY A 54 7.98 12.96 5.58
N LEU A 55 7.22 11.92 5.23
CA LEU A 55 5.96 11.57 5.87
C LEU A 55 6.19 10.81 7.18
N GLY A 56 5.35 11.11 8.17
CA GLY A 56 5.26 10.46 9.46
C GLY A 56 4.06 9.51 9.55
N GLN A 57 4.07 8.67 10.59
CA GLN A 57 2.96 7.77 10.87
C GLN A 57 1.67 8.57 11.04
N GLY A 58 0.63 8.23 10.30
CA GLY A 58 -0.66 8.91 10.30
C GLY A 58 -0.81 10.00 9.24
N ASP A 59 0.28 10.48 8.62
CA ASP A 59 0.23 11.65 7.73
C ASP A 59 -0.52 11.39 6.42
N ALA A 60 -0.35 10.20 5.83
CA ALA A 60 -0.82 9.90 4.48
C ALA A 60 -1.48 8.53 4.38
N PHE A 61 -2.66 8.50 3.74
CA PHE A 61 -3.26 7.29 3.20
C PHE A 61 -2.60 6.95 1.87
N TRP A 62 -2.60 5.68 1.47
CA TRP A 62 -1.84 5.23 0.29
C TRP A 62 -2.67 4.47 -0.73
N ALA A 63 -2.34 4.64 -2.00
CA ALA A 63 -2.80 3.80 -3.10
C ALA A 63 -1.60 3.40 -3.98
N THR A 64 -1.77 2.33 -4.74
CA THR A 64 -0.72 1.80 -5.61
C THR A 64 -1.09 2.01 -7.07
N ARG A 65 -0.07 2.29 -7.87
CA ARG A 65 -0.13 2.12 -9.32
C ARG A 65 0.97 1.17 -9.77
N LEU A 66 0.86 0.69 -10.98
CA LEU A 66 1.90 -0.10 -11.61
C LEU A 66 3.00 0.83 -12.18
N PRO A 67 4.27 0.40 -12.17
CA PRO A 67 5.38 1.21 -12.66
C PRO A 67 5.36 1.31 -14.19
N ARG A 68 5.69 2.49 -14.74
CA ARG A 68 5.76 2.77 -16.20
C ARG A 68 4.47 2.52 -16.98
N THR A 69 3.36 2.27 -16.31
CA THR A 69 2.04 2.19 -16.92
C THR A 69 1.19 3.36 -16.42
N ARG A 70 0.22 3.76 -17.25
CA ARG A 70 -0.72 4.80 -16.88
C ARG A 70 -1.53 4.37 -15.65
N LEU A 71 -1.89 5.32 -14.80
CA LEU A 71 -2.89 5.07 -13.77
C LEU A 71 -4.22 4.74 -14.46
N LEU A 72 -4.74 3.55 -14.18
CA LEU A 72 -6.06 3.13 -14.62
C LEU A 72 -7.16 3.93 -13.90
N ASP A 73 -8.29 4.09 -14.56
CA ASP A 73 -9.47 4.68 -13.94
C ASP A 73 -9.96 3.80 -12.77
N SER A 74 -10.74 4.37 -11.86
CA SER A 74 -11.13 3.68 -10.62
C SER A 74 -11.95 2.42 -10.82
N ASP A 75 -12.74 2.35 -11.91
CA ASP A 75 -13.51 1.16 -12.26
C ASP A 75 -12.62 0.08 -12.90
N GLU A 76 -11.55 0.47 -13.59
CA GLU A 76 -10.56 -0.46 -14.16
C GLU A 76 -9.57 -0.96 -13.09
N SER A 77 -9.32 -0.17 -12.04
CA SER A 77 -8.41 -0.47 -10.93
C SER A 77 -9.06 -0.29 -9.56
N PRO A 78 -10.06 -1.13 -9.23
CA PRO A 78 -10.80 -0.99 -7.98
C PRO A 78 -9.96 -1.32 -6.74
N PHE A 79 -8.93 -2.18 -6.82
CA PHE A 79 -8.20 -2.61 -5.62
C PHE A 79 -6.91 -1.82 -5.37
N LEU A 80 -6.13 -1.50 -6.40
CA LEU A 80 -4.88 -0.76 -6.30
C LEU A 80 -5.12 0.74 -6.12
N PHE A 81 -6.12 1.31 -6.80
CA PHE A 81 -6.38 2.75 -6.80
C PHE A 81 -7.78 3.16 -6.33
N GLY A 82 -8.83 2.70 -7.01
CA GLY A 82 -10.21 3.16 -6.83
C GLY A 82 -10.72 2.99 -5.39
N GLY A 83 -10.51 1.82 -4.79
CA GLY A 83 -10.87 1.52 -3.41
C GLY A 83 -10.17 2.41 -2.39
N PRO A 84 -8.82 2.48 -2.41
CA PRO A 84 -8.09 3.43 -1.58
C PRO A 84 -8.55 4.88 -1.74
N ALA A 85 -8.81 5.35 -2.98
CA ALA A 85 -9.33 6.69 -3.23
C ALA A 85 -10.72 6.90 -2.60
N ALA A 86 -11.66 5.99 -2.85
CA ALA A 86 -13.02 6.02 -2.30
C ALA A 86 -13.02 5.99 -0.77
N TYR A 87 -12.26 5.08 -0.16
CA TYR A 87 -12.15 4.99 1.29
C TYR A 87 -11.52 6.24 1.91
N SER A 88 -10.50 6.81 1.25
CA SER A 88 -9.82 8.00 1.75
C SER A 88 -10.72 9.24 1.80
N SER A 89 -11.75 9.31 0.95
CA SER A 89 -12.69 10.45 0.93
C SER A 89 -13.40 10.68 2.28
N GLN A 90 -13.47 9.65 3.13
CA GLN A 90 -14.04 9.72 4.47
C GLN A 90 -13.23 10.58 5.45
N PHE A 91 -11.96 10.87 5.15
CA PHE A 91 -11.05 11.61 6.05
C PHE A 91 -10.91 13.10 5.71
N GLY A 92 -11.66 13.60 4.72
CA GLY A 92 -11.51 14.98 4.26
C GLY A 92 -10.11 15.26 3.71
N ILE A 93 -9.63 14.37 2.83
CA ILE A 93 -8.34 14.49 2.16
C ILE A 93 -8.23 15.85 1.49
N VAL A 94 -7.22 16.62 1.89
CA VAL A 94 -6.98 17.96 1.36
C VAL A 94 -6.05 17.91 0.16
N PHE A 95 -5.11 16.97 0.16
CA PHE A 95 -4.06 16.85 -0.85
C PHE A 95 -3.99 15.44 -1.41
N ALA A 96 -3.87 15.35 -2.72
CA ALA A 96 -3.76 14.10 -3.45
C ALA A 96 -2.46 14.15 -4.27
N VAL A 97 -1.49 13.32 -3.94
CA VAL A 97 -0.16 13.31 -4.55
C VAL A 97 -0.01 12.06 -5.39
N ILE A 98 0.34 12.20 -6.65
CA ILE A 98 0.72 11.08 -7.53
C ILE A 98 2.19 11.20 -7.89
N THR A 99 2.95 10.12 -7.72
CA THR A 99 4.40 10.11 -7.91
C THR A 99 4.82 9.31 -9.14
N PHE A 100 5.94 9.70 -9.76
CA PHE A 100 6.53 9.10 -10.95
C PHE A 100 8.03 8.93 -10.84
N GLU A 101 8.59 7.90 -11.47
CA GLU A 101 10.04 7.76 -11.66
C GLU A 101 10.58 8.86 -12.57
N SER A 102 11.83 9.27 -12.36
CA SER A 102 12.48 10.32 -13.15
C SER A 102 12.59 10.03 -14.64
N ASP A 103 12.51 8.75 -15.03
CA ASP A 103 12.60 8.28 -16.41
C ASP A 103 11.25 7.77 -16.96
N GLU A 104 10.14 8.00 -16.25
CA GLU A 104 8.82 7.66 -16.79
C GLU A 104 8.45 8.54 -18.00
N PRO A 105 7.88 7.94 -19.08
CA PRO A 105 7.45 8.66 -20.26
C PRO A 105 6.43 9.77 -19.97
N ASP A 106 6.55 10.92 -20.64
CA ASP A 106 5.68 12.08 -20.39
C ASP A 106 4.20 11.81 -20.71
N ASP A 107 3.90 10.94 -21.69
CA ASP A 107 2.54 10.50 -22.03
C ASP A 107 1.91 9.69 -20.89
N VAL A 108 2.64 8.72 -20.33
CA VAL A 108 2.22 7.96 -19.14
C VAL A 108 1.94 8.89 -17.96
N VAL A 109 2.81 9.89 -17.73
CA VAL A 109 2.64 10.89 -16.67
C VAL A 109 1.38 11.72 -16.90
N GLN A 110 1.17 12.25 -18.11
CA GLN A 110 0.03 13.09 -18.44
C GLN A 110 -1.31 12.33 -18.33
N GLU A 111 -1.38 11.12 -18.89
CA GLU A 111 -2.58 10.28 -18.79
C GLU A 111 -2.90 9.94 -17.34
N SER A 112 -1.88 9.59 -16.54
CA SER A 112 -2.07 9.26 -15.13
C SER A 112 -2.56 10.45 -14.30
N VAL A 113 -1.99 11.64 -14.51
CA VAL A 113 -2.44 12.87 -13.84
C VAL A 113 -3.87 13.21 -14.24
N SER A 114 -4.22 13.00 -15.51
CA SER A 114 -5.59 13.21 -16.01
C SER A 114 -6.58 12.27 -15.34
N ALA A 115 -6.33 10.95 -15.36
CA ALA A 115 -7.17 9.94 -14.71
C ALA A 115 -7.35 10.24 -13.20
N PHE A 116 -6.24 10.58 -12.54
CA PHE A 116 -6.24 10.92 -11.11
C PHE A 116 -7.08 12.16 -10.80
N THR A 117 -7.03 13.19 -11.66
CA THR A 117 -7.79 14.44 -11.48
C THR A 117 -9.28 14.26 -11.79
N GLN A 118 -9.63 13.33 -12.68
CA GLN A 118 -11.02 13.04 -13.06
C GLN A 118 -11.75 12.15 -12.05
N ASN A 119 -11.02 11.45 -11.17
CA ASN A 119 -11.58 10.65 -10.10
C ASN A 119 -12.54 11.47 -9.22
N GLU A 120 -13.77 10.97 -9.03
CA GLU A 120 -14.80 11.71 -8.33
C GLU A 120 -14.51 11.93 -6.84
N HIS A 121 -13.86 10.96 -6.18
CA HIS A 121 -13.46 11.03 -4.79
C HIS A 121 -12.34 12.05 -4.57
N MET A 122 -11.58 12.40 -5.60
CA MET A 122 -10.48 13.37 -5.55
C MET A 122 -10.90 14.80 -5.89
N ARG A 123 -12.16 15.06 -6.30
CA ARG A 123 -12.63 16.39 -6.75
C ARG A 123 -12.39 17.52 -5.75
N ALA A 124 -12.46 17.22 -4.46
CA ALA A 124 -12.25 18.20 -3.39
C ALA A 124 -10.77 18.40 -3.03
N ALA A 125 -9.89 17.49 -3.46
CA ALA A 125 -8.48 17.51 -3.12
C ALA A 125 -7.66 18.35 -4.10
N HIS A 126 -6.58 18.94 -3.60
CA HIS A 126 -5.55 19.55 -4.41
C HIS A 126 -4.62 18.47 -4.97
N VAL A 127 -4.66 18.28 -6.29
CA VAL A 127 -3.87 17.26 -6.99
C VAL A 127 -2.47 17.76 -7.31
N ILE A 128 -1.45 16.98 -6.96
CA ILE A 128 -0.03 17.29 -7.19
C ILE A 128 0.63 16.09 -7.88
N GLY A 129 1.09 16.28 -9.12
CA GLY A 129 1.96 15.34 -9.81
C GLY A 129 3.43 15.62 -9.51
N LEU A 130 4.16 14.61 -9.03
CA LEU A 130 5.58 14.70 -8.71
C LEU A 130 6.37 13.61 -9.44
N GLN A 131 7.25 14.02 -10.34
CA GLN A 131 8.27 13.13 -10.87
C GLN A 131 9.53 13.26 -10.02
N MET A 132 10.04 12.15 -9.47
CA MET A 132 11.09 12.18 -8.46
C MET A 132 12.21 11.20 -8.78
N ASP A 133 13.45 11.67 -8.64
CA ASP A 133 14.62 10.82 -8.72
C ASP A 133 14.94 10.14 -7.36
N PRO A 134 15.69 9.04 -7.34
CA PRO A 134 16.08 8.36 -6.09
C PRO A 134 17.01 9.18 -5.17
N THR A 135 17.69 10.20 -5.72
CA THR A 135 18.56 11.12 -4.95
C THR A 135 17.75 12.21 -4.23
N GLY A 136 16.47 12.32 -4.59
CA GLY A 136 15.50 13.25 -4.05
C GLY A 136 15.23 14.46 -4.92
N SER A 137 15.80 14.66 -6.11
CA SER A 137 15.32 15.77 -6.97
C SER A 137 13.90 15.49 -7.45
N TYR A 138 13.11 16.55 -7.65
CA TYR A 138 11.73 16.42 -8.12
C TYR A 138 11.41 17.47 -9.17
N ARG A 139 10.46 17.11 -10.04
CA ARG A 139 9.82 17.96 -11.05
C ARG A 139 8.32 17.90 -10.84
N LEU A 140 7.67 19.06 -10.83
CA LEU A 140 6.21 19.13 -10.86
C LEU A 140 5.74 18.76 -12.26
N VAL A 141 4.79 17.84 -12.35
CA VAL A 141 4.21 17.36 -13.60
C VAL A 141 2.69 17.61 -13.59
N GLY A 142 2.19 18.24 -14.66
CA GLY A 142 0.81 18.72 -14.77
C GLY A 142 0.60 20.21 -14.46
N GLU A 143 -0.62 20.70 -14.67
CA GLU A 143 -1.00 22.07 -14.31
C GLU A 143 -1.22 22.20 -12.80
N VAL A 144 -0.23 22.76 -12.10
CA VAL A 144 -0.21 22.88 -10.64
C VAL A 144 -0.51 24.33 -10.22
N LYS A 145 -1.54 24.54 -9.38
CA LYS A 145 -1.91 25.89 -8.88
C LYS A 145 -0.81 26.43 -7.97
N PHE A 146 -0.76 27.75 -7.78
CA PHE A 146 0.29 28.39 -6.97
C PHE A 146 0.38 27.84 -5.53
N ARG A 147 -0.76 27.59 -4.87
CA ARG A 147 -0.81 27.01 -3.52
C ARG A 147 -0.18 25.62 -3.48
N ASP A 148 -0.44 24.83 -4.51
CA ASP A 148 0.05 23.47 -4.66
C ASP A 148 1.59 23.47 -4.87
N ARG A 149 2.14 24.48 -5.56
CA ARG A 149 3.61 24.66 -5.69
C ARG A 149 4.29 24.92 -4.35
N ILE A 150 3.66 25.67 -3.45
CA ILE A 150 4.20 25.90 -2.09
C ILE A 150 4.22 24.59 -1.33
N LEU A 151 3.13 23.83 -1.38
CA LEU A 151 3.07 22.55 -0.67
C LEU A 151 4.07 21.53 -1.24
N ALA A 152 4.18 21.40 -2.56
CA ALA A 152 5.17 20.54 -3.18
C ALA A 152 6.58 20.88 -2.71
N ARG A 153 6.91 22.17 -2.58
CA ARG A 153 8.18 22.63 -2.02
C ARG A 153 8.33 22.28 -0.54
N LEU A 154 7.27 22.32 0.26
CA LEU A 154 7.29 21.94 1.68
C LEU A 154 7.48 20.44 1.89
N LEU A 155 6.76 19.61 1.12
CA LEU A 155 6.96 18.15 1.10
C LEU A 155 8.41 17.83 0.70
N ALA A 156 8.88 18.51 -0.34
CA ALA A 156 10.25 18.38 -0.80
C ALA A 156 11.29 19.07 0.11
N ALA A 157 10.92 19.87 1.11
CA ALA A 157 11.90 20.47 2.03
C ALA A 157 12.36 19.48 3.11
N ARG A 158 11.63 18.36 3.29
CA ARG A 158 11.86 17.36 4.35
C ARG A 158 12.68 16.16 3.85
N ARG A 159 13.34 16.29 2.71
CA ARG A 159 14.00 15.19 1.99
C ARG A 159 15.11 14.54 2.80
N ARG A 160 15.11 13.21 2.79
CA ARG A 160 16.22 12.35 3.18
C ARG A 160 16.49 11.40 2.03
N ARG A 161 17.77 11.15 1.73
CA ARG A 161 18.13 10.14 0.73
C ARG A 161 17.65 8.78 1.25
N PRO A 162 16.72 8.11 0.57
CA PRO A 162 16.26 6.79 0.98
C PRO A 162 17.38 5.77 0.81
N SER A 163 17.29 4.66 1.54
CA SER A 163 18.11 3.47 1.28
C SER A 163 17.83 2.91 -0.11
N GLU A 164 18.71 2.02 -0.58
CA GLU A 164 18.50 1.30 -1.84
C GLU A 164 17.20 0.48 -1.83
N THR A 165 16.68 0.22 -3.02
CA THR A 165 15.50 -0.64 -3.20
C THR A 165 15.90 -2.10 -3.10
N ASP A 166 15.22 -2.88 -2.26
CA ASP A 166 15.33 -4.32 -2.26
C ASP A 166 14.38 -4.92 -3.30
N HIS A 167 14.89 -5.08 -4.52
CA HIS A 167 14.16 -5.68 -5.64
C HIS A 167 13.86 -7.18 -5.45
N ASN A 168 14.28 -7.81 -4.34
CA ASN A 168 13.97 -9.21 -4.05
C ASN A 168 12.75 -9.40 -3.17
N VAL A 169 12.25 -8.33 -2.54
CA VAL A 169 11.13 -8.42 -1.59
C VAL A 169 10.01 -7.51 -2.03
N LEU A 170 8.83 -8.10 -2.23
CA LEU A 170 7.57 -7.39 -2.42
C LEU A 170 6.74 -7.50 -1.15
N VAL A 171 6.32 -6.37 -0.60
CA VAL A 171 5.45 -6.32 0.57
C VAL A 171 4.05 -5.90 0.14
N VAL A 172 3.03 -6.66 0.55
CA VAL A 172 1.63 -6.28 0.43
C VAL A 172 1.17 -5.78 1.79
N LEU A 173 0.76 -4.51 1.87
CA LEU A 173 0.43 -3.82 3.12
C LEU A 173 -0.86 -3.03 2.97
N CYS A 174 -1.52 -2.68 4.07
CA CYS A 174 -2.70 -1.83 4.01
C CYS A 174 -2.37 -0.36 3.66
N SER A 175 -3.31 0.29 3.00
CA SER A 175 -3.34 1.74 2.74
C SER A 175 -3.42 2.62 4.00
N ASP A 176 -3.73 2.01 5.16
CA ASP A 176 -3.87 2.67 6.45
C ASP A 176 -2.68 3.57 6.78
N SER A 177 -2.96 4.83 7.10
CA SER A 177 -1.92 5.86 7.28
C SER A 177 -1.01 5.62 8.47
N ARG A 178 -1.45 4.78 9.42
CA ARG A 178 -0.68 4.43 10.62
C ARG A 178 0.37 3.36 10.35
N LEU A 179 0.37 2.75 9.18
CA LEU A 179 1.35 1.74 8.85
C LEU A 179 2.57 2.38 8.22
N LEU A 180 3.71 2.12 8.87
CA LEU A 180 5.01 2.47 8.34
C LEU A 180 5.50 1.33 7.44
N PRO A 181 6.02 1.65 6.24
CA PRO A 181 6.70 0.67 5.41
C PRO A 181 7.76 -0.09 6.22
N PRO A 182 7.73 -1.43 6.25
CA PRO A 182 8.83 -2.18 6.83
C PRO A 182 10.06 -2.07 5.92
N SER A 183 11.23 -2.32 6.48
CA SER A 183 12.48 -2.37 5.70
C SER A 183 13.14 -3.72 5.86
N THR A 184 13.88 -4.13 4.82
CA THR A 184 14.67 -5.36 4.84
C THR A 184 16.09 -5.06 5.33
N SER A 185 16.94 -6.09 5.38
CA SER A 185 18.38 -5.92 5.60
C SER A 185 19.08 -5.25 4.41
N SER A 186 18.54 -5.43 3.20
CA SER A 186 19.14 -4.96 1.95
C SER A 186 18.64 -3.59 1.53
N GLY A 187 17.49 -3.14 2.05
CA GLY A 187 16.91 -1.87 1.62
C GLY A 187 15.43 -1.70 1.93
N ILE A 188 14.78 -0.88 1.12
CA ILE A 188 13.34 -0.64 1.13
C ILE A 188 12.70 -1.61 0.13
N PRO A 189 11.77 -2.48 0.54
CA PRO A 189 11.14 -3.43 -0.37
C PRO A 189 10.22 -2.73 -1.38
N LEU A 190 9.93 -3.42 -2.48
CA LEU A 190 8.81 -3.06 -3.36
C LEU A 190 7.50 -3.18 -2.58
N MET A 191 6.48 -2.39 -2.91
CA MET A 191 5.22 -2.42 -2.14
C MET A 191 3.94 -2.26 -2.95
N ILE A 192 2.96 -3.07 -2.59
CA ILE A 192 1.55 -2.90 -2.95
C ILE A 192 0.80 -2.46 -1.69
N ARG A 193 0.11 -1.32 -1.76
CA ARG A 193 -0.68 -0.75 -0.67
C ARG A 193 -2.15 -0.61 -1.10
N THR A 194 -2.99 -1.42 -0.49
CA THR A 194 -4.43 -1.51 -0.80
C THR A 194 -5.28 -1.57 0.46
N LEU A 195 -6.60 -1.50 0.33
CA LEU A 195 -7.49 -1.67 1.48
C LEU A 195 -7.30 -3.05 2.12
N GLY A 196 -6.90 -3.05 3.40
CA GLY A 196 -6.64 -4.27 4.17
C GLY A 196 -5.40 -5.06 3.74
N GLY A 197 -4.58 -4.52 2.83
CA GLY A 197 -3.51 -5.28 2.17
C GLY A 197 -4.07 -6.41 1.30
N PHE A 198 -5.28 -6.21 0.75
CA PHE A 198 -5.97 -7.18 -0.08
C PHE A 198 -5.52 -7.09 -1.54
N VAL A 199 -5.23 -8.25 -2.14
CA VAL A 199 -5.08 -8.40 -3.60
C VAL A 199 -6.08 -9.47 -4.06
N PRO A 200 -6.93 -9.18 -5.08
CA PRO A 200 -7.89 -10.15 -5.59
C PRO A 200 -7.17 -11.30 -6.32
N ALA A 201 -7.86 -12.43 -6.46
CA ALA A 201 -7.44 -13.49 -7.37
C ALA A 201 -7.39 -12.96 -8.82
N LEU A 202 -6.53 -13.53 -9.65
CA LEU A 202 -6.45 -13.24 -11.07
C LEU A 202 -7.83 -13.43 -11.72
N ASP A 203 -8.26 -12.42 -12.48
CA ASP A 203 -9.48 -12.42 -13.26
C ASP A 203 -9.14 -11.98 -14.69
N ASP A 204 -9.27 -12.89 -15.65
CA ASP A 204 -8.95 -12.64 -17.06
C ASP A 204 -9.84 -11.56 -17.69
N ALA A 205 -10.91 -11.11 -17.03
CA ALA A 205 -11.70 -9.95 -17.46
C ALA A 205 -11.25 -8.62 -16.81
N SER A 206 -10.44 -8.68 -15.74
CA SER A 206 -9.97 -7.53 -14.99
C SER A 206 -8.59 -7.08 -15.47
N ARG A 207 -8.57 -5.89 -16.09
CA ARG A 207 -7.34 -5.24 -16.54
C ARG A 207 -6.34 -5.04 -15.41
N GLU A 208 -6.78 -4.61 -14.23
CA GLU A 208 -5.90 -4.43 -13.08
C GLU A 208 -5.16 -5.73 -12.69
N THR A 209 -5.84 -6.87 -12.70
CA THR A 209 -5.17 -8.14 -12.36
C THR A 209 -4.28 -8.66 -13.48
N GLN A 210 -4.60 -8.38 -14.75
CA GLN A 210 -3.72 -8.69 -15.88
C GLN A 210 -2.43 -7.87 -15.83
N GLU A 211 -2.53 -6.54 -15.67
CA GLU A 211 -1.34 -5.69 -15.61
C GLU A 211 -0.48 -5.99 -14.36
N LEU A 212 -1.10 -6.44 -13.26
CA LEU A 212 -0.37 -6.94 -12.09
C LEU A 212 0.31 -8.30 -12.37
N ASP A 213 -0.30 -9.20 -13.14
CA ASP A 213 0.31 -10.46 -13.57
C ASP A 213 1.54 -10.21 -14.46
N ASP A 214 1.45 -9.25 -15.38
CA ASP A 214 2.58 -8.80 -16.22
C ASP A 214 3.73 -8.26 -15.38
N PHE A 215 3.42 -7.41 -14.39
CA PHE A 215 4.41 -6.92 -13.43
C PHE A 215 5.09 -8.08 -12.68
N LEU A 216 4.30 -9.03 -12.16
CA LEU A 216 4.83 -10.18 -11.44
C LEU A 216 5.69 -11.07 -12.34
N ALA A 217 5.30 -11.27 -13.60
CA ALA A 217 6.06 -12.03 -14.58
C ALA A 217 7.44 -11.39 -14.76
N HIS A 218 7.50 -10.10 -15.07
CA HIS A 218 8.76 -9.38 -15.26
C HIS A 218 9.62 -9.37 -13.99
N TRP A 219 9.02 -9.12 -12.82
CA TRP A 219 9.75 -9.10 -11.56
C TRP A 219 10.36 -10.46 -11.18
N LEU A 220 9.72 -11.56 -11.57
CA LEU A 220 10.16 -12.93 -11.30
C LEU A 220 11.21 -13.44 -12.29
N GLU A 221 11.40 -12.80 -13.46
CA GLU A 221 12.42 -13.20 -14.44
C GLU A 221 13.84 -13.12 -13.87
N GLU A 222 14.11 -12.10 -13.05
CA GLU A 222 15.42 -11.88 -12.45
C GLU A 222 15.58 -12.66 -11.14
N GLU A 223 16.48 -13.65 -11.08
CA GLU A 223 16.81 -14.38 -9.85
C GLU A 223 15.57 -14.88 -9.03
N PRO A 224 14.65 -15.66 -9.63
CA PRO A 224 13.39 -16.08 -8.99
C PRO A 224 13.56 -16.79 -7.64
N SER A 225 14.69 -17.48 -7.43
CA SER A 225 15.01 -18.19 -6.19
C SER A 225 15.22 -17.25 -4.98
N ARG A 226 15.48 -15.96 -5.22
CA ARG A 226 15.66 -14.93 -4.18
C ARG A 226 14.40 -14.11 -3.93
N LYS A 227 13.43 -14.14 -4.84
CA LYS A 227 12.19 -13.38 -4.74
C LYS A 227 11.33 -13.88 -3.59
N ARG A 228 10.70 -12.96 -2.87
CA ARG A 228 9.80 -13.23 -1.74
C ARG A 228 8.67 -12.20 -1.70
N ILE A 229 7.48 -12.65 -1.33
CA ILE A 229 6.34 -11.80 -1.04
C ILE A 229 6.01 -11.90 0.45
N VAL A 230 5.85 -10.76 1.13
CA VAL A 230 5.35 -10.69 2.51
C VAL A 230 3.99 -10.02 2.52
N VAL A 231 2.95 -10.72 2.97
CA VAL A 231 1.59 -10.18 3.07
C VAL A 231 1.31 -9.80 4.52
N ILE A 232 1.11 -8.51 4.78
CA ILE A 232 1.05 -7.97 6.14
C ILE A 232 -0.39 -7.62 6.51
N ALA A 233 -0.99 -8.43 7.38
CA ALA A 233 -2.17 -8.02 8.13
C ALA A 233 -1.77 -6.97 9.18
N HIS A 234 -2.73 -6.17 9.64
CA HIS A 234 -2.47 -5.26 10.74
C HIS A 234 -3.69 -5.03 11.63
N GLY A 235 -3.41 -4.59 12.85
CA GLY A 235 -4.42 -4.13 13.80
C GLY A 235 -3.85 -4.04 15.20
N HIS A 236 -4.73 -3.98 16.18
CA HIS A 236 -4.42 -4.20 17.60
C HIS A 236 -5.53 -5.10 18.17
N ALA A 237 -5.17 -6.10 18.98
CA ALA A 237 -6.13 -7.10 19.44
C ALA A 237 -7.21 -6.52 20.35
N THR A 238 -6.85 -5.55 21.21
CA THR A 238 -7.74 -5.01 22.26
C THR A 238 -8.15 -3.55 22.06
N ASN A 239 -7.59 -2.85 21.06
CA ASN A 239 -7.88 -1.44 20.83
C ASN A 239 -8.66 -1.29 19.52
N GLU A 240 -9.97 -1.08 19.64
CA GLU A 240 -10.87 -0.94 18.51
C GLU A 240 -10.54 0.24 17.59
N ALA A 241 -9.95 1.32 18.13
CA ALA A 241 -9.53 2.45 17.30
C ALA A 241 -8.31 2.09 16.45
N ALA A 242 -7.50 1.11 16.87
CA ALA A 242 -6.28 0.66 16.22
C ALA A 242 -6.46 -0.55 15.28
N VAL A 243 -7.69 -0.95 14.96
CA VAL A 243 -7.96 -2.03 14.00
C VAL A 243 -7.87 -1.55 12.54
N CYS A 244 -7.68 -2.50 11.62
CA CYS A 244 -7.78 -2.25 10.18
C CYS A 244 -9.20 -1.82 9.80
N GLY A 245 -9.32 -0.63 9.21
CA GLY A 245 -10.60 -0.05 8.79
C GLY A 245 -11.32 -0.89 7.74
N ALA A 246 -10.60 -1.35 6.71
CA ALA A 246 -11.17 -2.22 5.67
C ALA A 246 -11.63 -3.57 6.23
N ALA A 247 -10.87 -4.17 7.16
CA ALA A 247 -11.27 -5.39 7.84
C ALA A 247 -12.55 -5.15 8.66
N LYS A 248 -12.63 -4.06 9.43
CA LYS A 248 -13.83 -3.69 10.18
C LYS A 248 -15.04 -3.50 9.25
N ALA A 249 -14.89 -2.71 8.19
CA ALA A 249 -15.96 -2.46 7.22
C ALA A 249 -16.44 -3.76 6.52
N SER A 250 -15.54 -4.72 6.30
CA SER A 250 -15.87 -6.00 5.66
C SER A 250 -16.75 -6.93 6.51
N LEU A 251 -16.92 -6.65 7.81
CA LEU A 251 -17.86 -7.38 8.65
C LEU A 251 -19.31 -7.04 8.27
N ASN A 252 -19.60 -5.77 8.00
CA ASN A 252 -20.91 -5.27 7.60
C ASN A 252 -20.82 -4.36 6.34
N PRO A 253 -20.49 -4.89 5.16
CA PRO A 253 -20.30 -4.07 3.96
C PRO A 253 -21.52 -3.22 3.58
N SER A 254 -22.72 -3.69 3.93
CA SER A 254 -23.99 -3.00 3.64
C SER A 254 -24.15 -1.65 4.35
N GLU A 255 -23.34 -1.36 5.37
CA GLU A 255 -23.37 -0.07 6.09
C GLU A 255 -22.66 1.05 5.31
N LEU A 256 -21.90 0.71 4.26
CA LEU A 256 -21.22 1.68 3.41
C LEU A 256 -22.20 2.30 2.41
N THR A 257 -22.22 3.63 2.35
CA THR A 257 -23.07 4.41 1.44
C THR A 257 -22.49 4.52 0.03
N ASP A 258 -21.17 4.43 -0.10
CA ASP A 258 -20.46 4.47 -1.38
C ASP A 258 -20.53 3.09 -2.05
N GLU A 259 -21.14 3.02 -3.24
CA GLU A 259 -21.41 1.77 -3.93
C GLU A 259 -20.13 1.07 -4.40
N SER A 260 -19.20 1.83 -4.98
CA SER A 260 -17.91 1.32 -5.45
C SER A 260 -17.09 0.74 -4.30
N LEU A 261 -17.00 1.47 -3.19
CA LEU A 261 -16.33 1.00 -1.98
C LEU A 261 -17.05 -0.21 -1.38
N GLN A 262 -18.38 -0.22 -1.38
CA GLN A 262 -19.16 -1.35 -0.89
C GLN A 262 -18.86 -2.63 -1.68
N LEU A 263 -18.75 -2.56 -3.01
CA LEU A 263 -18.39 -3.71 -3.85
C LEU A 263 -17.01 -4.27 -3.49
N ILE A 264 -16.02 -3.39 -3.32
CA ILE A 264 -14.65 -3.76 -2.96
C ILE A 264 -14.62 -4.42 -1.58
N VAL A 265 -15.28 -3.82 -0.59
CA VAL A 265 -15.34 -4.34 0.78
C VAL A 265 -16.13 -5.65 0.86
N LYS A 266 -17.19 -5.82 0.05
CA LYS A 266 -17.88 -7.11 -0.11
C LYS A 266 -16.95 -8.18 -0.67
N ARG A 267 -16.10 -7.84 -1.65
CA ARG A 267 -15.13 -8.80 -2.19
C ARG A 267 -14.11 -9.23 -1.14
N ILE A 268 -13.54 -8.28 -0.39
CA ILE A 268 -12.66 -8.56 0.76
C ILE A 268 -13.35 -9.50 1.75
N ALA A 269 -14.61 -9.20 2.12
CA ALA A 269 -15.39 -10.01 3.06
C ALA A 269 -15.55 -11.46 2.59
N ASN A 270 -15.90 -11.65 1.32
CA ASN A 270 -16.16 -12.97 0.73
C ASN A 270 -14.88 -13.82 0.65
N ASP A 271 -13.78 -13.23 0.22
CA ASP A 271 -12.52 -13.96 0.07
C ASP A 271 -11.88 -14.26 1.44
N ALA A 272 -11.96 -13.33 2.40
CA ALA A 272 -11.56 -13.59 3.78
C ALA A 272 -12.40 -14.71 4.43
N LYS A 273 -13.73 -14.71 4.24
CA LYS A 273 -14.63 -15.78 4.71
C LYS A 273 -14.26 -17.15 4.13
N ARG A 274 -13.81 -17.19 2.89
CA ARG A 274 -13.42 -18.43 2.21
C ARG A 274 -12.08 -18.96 2.71
N ALA A 275 -11.13 -18.06 2.93
CA ALA A 275 -9.78 -18.42 3.36
C ALA A 275 -9.73 -18.90 4.82
N ASP A 276 -10.50 -18.27 5.71
CA ASP A 276 -10.41 -18.59 7.14
C ASP A 276 -11.68 -18.23 7.93
N ARG A 277 -12.62 -19.18 7.99
CA ARG A 277 -13.88 -19.03 8.74
C ARG A 277 -13.70 -18.94 10.25
N ALA A 278 -12.60 -19.44 10.80
CA ALA A 278 -12.43 -19.52 12.25
C ALA A 278 -12.12 -18.15 12.89
N HIS A 279 -11.49 -17.24 12.12
CA HIS A 279 -11.02 -15.96 12.63
C HIS A 279 -11.83 -14.76 12.12
N ASP A 280 -12.87 -14.95 11.31
CA ASP A 280 -13.45 -13.88 10.51
C ASP A 280 -14.48 -12.99 11.25
N ALA A 281 -14.82 -13.32 12.49
CA ALA A 281 -15.91 -12.68 13.24
C ALA A 281 -15.52 -11.35 13.94
N THR A 282 -14.23 -11.07 14.10
CA THR A 282 -13.73 -9.82 14.73
C THR A 282 -12.92 -9.00 13.72
N PRO A 283 -12.79 -7.66 13.87
CA PRO A 283 -11.97 -6.87 12.95
C PRO A 283 -10.50 -7.34 12.89
N TYR A 284 -9.94 -7.74 14.04
CA TYR A 284 -8.59 -8.27 14.15
C TYR A 284 -8.43 -9.58 13.37
N GLY A 285 -9.28 -10.57 13.65
CA GLY A 285 -9.20 -11.85 12.97
C GLY A 285 -9.60 -11.76 11.48
N ARG A 286 -10.49 -10.82 11.12
CA ARG A 286 -10.81 -10.48 9.73
C ARG A 286 -9.61 -9.94 8.97
N ALA A 287 -8.74 -9.15 9.60
CA ALA A 287 -7.49 -8.69 8.99
C ALA A 287 -6.55 -9.87 8.70
N ILE A 288 -6.44 -10.83 9.62
CA ILE A 288 -5.66 -12.07 9.43
C ILE A 288 -6.24 -12.89 8.28
N ALA A 289 -7.55 -13.11 8.27
CA ALA A 289 -8.24 -13.84 7.21
C ALA A 289 -8.06 -13.16 5.83
N THR A 290 -8.00 -11.83 5.79
CA THR A 290 -7.74 -11.06 4.56
C THR A 290 -6.31 -11.27 4.05
N ALA A 291 -5.30 -11.29 4.94
CA ALA A 291 -3.93 -11.60 4.54
C ALA A 291 -3.78 -13.04 4.04
N ARG A 292 -4.47 -14.00 4.67
CA ARG A 292 -4.54 -15.40 4.21
C ARG A 292 -5.21 -15.49 2.83
N ALA A 293 -6.34 -14.82 2.63
CA ALA A 293 -7.00 -14.75 1.33
C ALA A 293 -6.11 -14.16 0.25
N THR A 294 -5.39 -13.08 0.55
CA THR A 294 -4.44 -12.43 -0.36
C THR A 294 -3.30 -13.37 -0.76
N ARG A 295 -2.75 -14.13 0.19
CA ARG A 295 -1.75 -15.15 -0.10
C ARG A 295 -2.27 -16.20 -1.09
N GLU A 296 -3.48 -16.71 -0.89
CA GLU A 296 -4.09 -17.71 -1.79
C GLU A 296 -4.44 -17.09 -3.15
N ASN A 297 -4.95 -15.86 -3.16
CA ASN A 297 -5.27 -15.11 -4.37
C ASN A 297 -4.02 -14.88 -5.24
N LEU A 298 -2.89 -14.48 -4.65
CA LEU A 298 -1.63 -14.30 -5.37
C LEU A 298 -1.16 -15.60 -6.05
N ARG A 299 -1.47 -16.77 -5.49
CA ARG A 299 -1.15 -18.08 -6.12
C ARG A 299 -2.00 -18.40 -7.34
N THR A 300 -3.02 -17.60 -7.64
CA THR A 300 -3.84 -17.78 -8.86
C THR A 300 -3.22 -17.11 -10.08
N TYR A 301 -2.31 -16.15 -9.89
CA TYR A 301 -1.64 -15.40 -10.96
C TYR A 301 -0.77 -16.32 -11.82
N THR A 302 -0.86 -16.16 -13.15
CA THR A 302 -0.19 -17.06 -14.10
C THR A 302 1.31 -17.01 -13.91
N ALA A 303 1.87 -15.81 -13.75
CA ALA A 303 3.29 -15.60 -13.48
C ALA A 303 3.78 -16.46 -12.29
N ILE A 304 3.09 -16.36 -11.14
CA ILE A 304 3.48 -17.12 -9.94
C ILE A 304 3.32 -18.63 -10.19
N ARG A 305 2.18 -19.07 -10.72
CA ARG A 305 1.90 -20.49 -10.99
C ARG A 305 2.93 -21.14 -11.89
N GLU A 306 3.40 -20.42 -12.91
CA GLU A 306 4.41 -20.92 -13.83
C GLU A 306 5.75 -21.17 -13.15
N PHE A 307 6.24 -20.20 -12.37
CA PHE A 307 7.52 -20.32 -11.67
C PHE A 307 7.45 -21.36 -10.54
N GLU A 308 6.30 -21.52 -9.88
CA GLU A 308 6.06 -22.61 -8.92
C GLU A 308 6.09 -23.99 -9.59
N ARG A 309 5.40 -24.16 -10.73
CA ARG A 309 5.42 -25.41 -11.50
C ARG A 309 6.83 -25.78 -11.96
N LYS A 310 7.64 -24.79 -12.33
CA LYS A 310 9.05 -24.95 -12.70
C LYS A 310 9.98 -25.15 -11.49
N ARG A 311 9.47 -25.07 -10.25
CA ARG A 311 10.24 -25.14 -8.99
C ARG A 311 11.38 -24.11 -8.91
N LEU A 312 11.16 -22.92 -9.48
CA LEU A 312 12.14 -21.83 -9.47
C LEU A 312 11.98 -20.93 -8.25
N LEU A 313 10.79 -20.95 -7.63
CA LEU A 313 10.51 -20.19 -6.42
C LEU A 313 10.97 -20.96 -5.17
N PRO A 314 11.34 -20.24 -4.10
CA PRO A 314 11.59 -20.84 -2.79
C PRO A 314 10.34 -21.53 -2.20
N SER A 315 10.55 -22.44 -1.24
CA SER A 315 9.45 -23.08 -0.50
C SER A 315 8.54 -22.07 0.22
N GLU A 316 9.14 -21.05 0.84
CA GLU A 316 8.45 -19.97 1.53
C GLU A 316 8.38 -18.70 0.66
N PHE A 317 7.81 -18.81 -0.54
CA PHE A 317 7.71 -17.69 -1.48
C PHE A 317 6.78 -16.58 -0.99
N ILE A 318 5.59 -16.92 -0.47
CA ILE A 318 4.60 -15.97 0.04
C ILE A 318 4.37 -16.22 1.53
N GLN A 319 4.81 -15.29 2.37
CA GLN A 319 4.77 -15.39 3.83
C GLN A 319 3.77 -14.38 4.42
N PRO A 320 2.74 -14.82 5.14
CA PRO A 320 1.88 -13.90 5.88
C PRO A 320 2.60 -13.43 7.15
N ALA A 321 2.37 -12.16 7.51
CA ALA A 321 2.87 -11.55 8.74
C ALA A 321 1.81 -10.60 9.32
N PHE A 322 1.97 -10.24 10.58
CA PHE A 322 1.11 -9.31 11.30
C PHE A 322 1.93 -8.11 11.76
N MET A 323 1.41 -6.91 11.55
CA MET A 323 1.96 -5.68 12.10
C MET A 323 1.02 -5.10 13.15
N ASP A 324 1.55 -4.87 14.35
CA ASP A 324 0.85 -4.08 15.35
C ASP A 324 0.76 -2.62 14.88
N THR A 325 -0.47 -2.09 14.81
CA THR A 325 -0.72 -0.78 14.19
C THR A 325 -0.15 0.39 15.00
N ILE A 326 0.01 0.21 16.31
CA ILE A 326 0.47 1.27 17.21
C ILE A 326 2.01 1.30 17.20
N THR A 327 2.63 0.16 17.48
CA THR A 327 4.07 0.04 17.65
C THR A 327 4.81 -0.14 16.32
N GLY A 328 4.13 -0.65 15.29
CA GLY A 328 4.72 -1.04 14.02
C GLY A 328 5.60 -2.29 14.10
N VAL A 329 5.50 -3.06 15.18
CA VAL A 329 6.23 -4.32 15.34
C VAL A 329 5.61 -5.39 14.45
N LEU A 330 6.46 -6.10 13.71
CA LEU A 330 6.10 -7.24 12.89
C LEU A 330 6.23 -8.55 13.67
N ALA A 331 5.35 -9.49 13.36
CA ALA A 331 5.42 -10.88 13.80
C ALA A 331 4.97 -11.83 12.67
N PRO A 332 5.45 -13.09 12.63
CA PRO A 332 4.90 -14.12 11.75
C PRO A 332 3.43 -14.44 12.09
N LEU A 333 2.63 -14.86 11.09
CA LEU A 333 1.21 -15.21 11.21
C LEU A 333 0.90 -16.71 11.21
#